data_AF-A0A062GQD5-F1
#
_entry.id   AF-A0A062GQD5-F1
#
_cell.length_a   1.000
_cell.length_b   1.000
_cell.length_c   1.000
_cell.angle_alpha   90.00
_cell.angle_beta   90.00
_cell.angle_gamma   90.00
#
_symmetry.space_group_name_H-M   'P 1'
#
loop_
_entity.id
_entity.type
_entity.pdbx_description
1 polymer ?
#
loop_
_entity_poly.entity_id
_entity_poly.type
_entity_poly.pdbx_seq_one_letter_code
_entity_poly.pdbx_strand_id
1 'polypeptide(L)'
;MFGIFSSKKQNSLKNPVYLEKFINNAYLELSNSIKSPNELYLFLIEELCGASQGNNDGKQLVDFSQFHEIEYRNALNKESAMDLPNSPLSILNNSVSPQLIKELGIDEAVKIRCTLIKRLIEANQNTLNSSRLTFAKSYIQVGSSYLPEGEIQAWFDVINSIQGASKKTILEPDDLTKIITPSNHTAQGKYYDMFKDLEDYLSSLYEQPSHSTFMPLLYALRIAYAGMYSQGICSKADFDAVDQGFFNRVILIGQSISREEQVSFQESSLDKALEWINKYYIVIDRQTSSHLVNTAKSGL
;
A
#
# COMPACT_ATOMS: atom_id res chain seq x y z
N MET A 1 0.25 32.38 -65.18
CA MET A 1 1.11 32.36 -63.98
C MET A 1 0.20 32.50 -62.76
N PHE A 2 -0.44 31.40 -62.35
CA PHE A 2 -1.35 31.37 -61.20
C PHE A 2 -0.59 30.81 -60.00
N GLY A 3 -0.65 31.55 -58.90
CA GLY A 3 0.19 31.37 -57.73
C GLY A 3 -0.01 30.02 -57.04
N ILE A 4 1.11 29.29 -56.91
CA ILE A 4 1.28 28.19 -55.97
C ILE A 4 1.51 28.84 -54.60
N PHE A 5 0.43 29.25 -53.94
CA PHE A 5 0.45 29.59 -52.52
C PHE A 5 -0.41 28.58 -51.76
N SER A 6 0.15 28.02 -50.68
CA SER A 6 -0.56 27.40 -49.55
C SER A 6 -0.80 25.87 -49.54
N SER A 7 0.22 25.03 -49.79
CA SER A 7 0.18 23.62 -49.32
C SER A 7 0.93 23.38 -47.99
N LYS A 8 1.82 24.29 -47.56
CA LYS A 8 2.54 24.16 -46.27
C LYS A 8 1.72 24.53 -45.02
N LYS A 9 0.60 25.25 -45.17
CA LYS A 9 -0.27 25.62 -44.02
C LYS A 9 -1.21 24.50 -43.56
N GLN A 10 -1.39 23.43 -44.34
CA GLN A 10 -2.38 22.40 -44.03
C GLN A 10 -1.92 21.36 -42.98
N ASN A 11 -0.61 21.17 -42.82
CA ASN A 11 -0.05 20.18 -41.88
C ASN A 11 0.70 20.82 -40.69
N SER A 12 0.39 22.07 -40.35
CA SER A 12 0.98 22.69 -39.16
C SER A 12 0.13 22.41 -37.93
N LEU A 13 0.78 22.17 -36.79
CA LEU A 13 0.14 22.06 -35.48
C LEU A 13 -0.54 23.37 -35.05
N LYS A 14 -0.28 24.49 -35.72
CA LYS A 14 -1.02 25.75 -35.53
C LYS A 14 -2.46 25.69 -36.06
N ASN A 15 -2.78 24.70 -36.91
CA ASN A 15 -4.14 24.44 -37.37
C ASN A 15 -4.88 23.57 -36.33
N PRO A 16 -6.03 24.02 -35.77
CA PRO A 16 -6.74 23.28 -34.73
C PRO A 16 -7.14 21.85 -35.11
N VAL A 17 -7.54 21.61 -36.37
CA VAL A 17 -7.96 20.27 -36.84
C VAL A 17 -6.76 19.33 -36.89
N TYR A 18 -5.61 19.83 -37.36
CA TYR A 18 -4.39 19.04 -37.41
C TYR A 18 -3.81 18.79 -36.02
N LEU A 19 -3.88 19.79 -35.14
CA LEU A 19 -3.49 19.66 -33.73
C LEU A 19 -4.31 18.60 -33.02
N GLU A 20 -5.63 18.62 -33.16
CA GLU A 20 -6.52 17.63 -32.57
C GLU A 20 -6.20 16.22 -33.08
N LYS A 21 -5.97 16.07 -34.38
CA LYS A 21 -5.54 14.80 -34.98
C LYS A 21 -4.20 14.33 -34.41
N PHE A 22 -3.24 15.24 -34.25
CA PHE A 22 -1.95 14.94 -33.65
C PHE A 22 -2.08 14.47 -32.20
N ILE A 23 -2.86 15.19 -31.38
CA ILE A 23 -3.13 14.84 -29.97
C ILE A 23 -3.78 13.45 -29.87
N ASN A 24 -4.76 13.17 -30.74
CA ASN A 24 -5.41 11.86 -30.77
C ASN A 24 -4.44 10.74 -31.16
N ASN A 25 -3.58 10.96 -32.15
CA ASN A 25 -2.57 9.98 -32.54
C ASN A 25 -1.55 9.75 -31.42
N ALA A 26 -1.07 10.83 -30.78
CA ALA A 26 -0.15 10.74 -29.64
C ALA A 26 -0.78 9.96 -28.48
N TYR A 27 -2.05 10.23 -28.16
CA TYR A 27 -2.77 9.48 -27.13
C TYR A 27 -2.88 7.98 -27.45
N LEU A 28 -3.19 7.62 -28.70
CA LEU A 28 -3.29 6.22 -29.13
C LEU A 28 -1.92 5.53 -29.09
N GLU A 29 -0.86 6.20 -29.55
CA GLU A 29 0.51 5.68 -29.50
C GLU A 29 0.96 5.44 -28.06
N LEU A 30 0.73 6.40 -27.16
CA LEU A 30 1.02 6.27 -25.73
C LEU A 30 0.23 5.12 -25.11
N SER A 31 -1.08 5.07 -25.33
CA SER A 31 -1.95 4.02 -24.78
C SER A 31 -1.51 2.62 -25.24
N ASN A 32 -1.12 2.48 -26.50
CA ASN A 32 -0.66 1.20 -27.07
C ASN A 32 0.76 0.81 -26.61
N SER A 33 1.57 1.78 -26.20
CA SER A 33 2.93 1.53 -25.70
C SER A 33 2.92 0.88 -24.31
N ILE A 34 1.94 1.22 -23.47
CA ILE A 34 1.76 0.69 -22.12
C ILE A 34 1.35 -0.78 -22.17
N LYS A 35 2.17 -1.69 -21.62
CA LYS A 35 1.95 -3.15 -21.68
C LYS A 35 1.30 -3.74 -20.46
N SER A 36 1.31 -3.03 -19.32
CA SER A 36 0.74 -3.54 -18.08
C SER A 36 0.19 -2.42 -17.17
N PRO A 37 -0.72 -2.77 -16.23
CA PRO A 37 -1.17 -1.83 -15.19
C PRO A 37 -0.04 -1.21 -14.37
N ASN A 38 1.01 -2.00 -14.06
CA ASN A 38 2.16 -1.50 -13.30
C ASN A 38 2.99 -0.51 -14.11
N GLU A 39 3.17 -0.77 -15.40
CA GLU A 39 3.87 0.16 -16.30
C GLU A 39 3.10 1.49 -16.42
N LEU A 40 1.77 1.42 -16.53
CA LEU A 40 0.92 2.61 -16.50
C LEU A 40 1.12 3.40 -15.20
N TYR A 41 1.11 2.73 -14.04
CA TYR A 41 1.31 3.39 -12.76
C TYR A 41 2.68 4.06 -12.66
N LEU A 42 3.76 3.34 -13.00
CA LEU A 42 5.14 3.87 -12.98
C LEU A 42 5.28 5.09 -13.90
N PHE A 43 4.75 4.99 -15.12
CA PHE A 43 4.73 6.11 -16.07
C PHE A 43 4.06 7.36 -15.47
N LEU A 44 2.89 7.21 -14.87
CA LEU A 44 2.15 8.34 -14.33
C LEU A 44 2.82 8.96 -13.11
N ILE A 45 3.39 8.17 -12.19
CA ILE A 45 4.07 8.75 -11.02
C ILE A 45 5.33 9.52 -11.43
N GLU A 46 6.02 9.13 -12.49
CA GLU A 46 7.15 9.89 -13.02
C GLU A 46 6.71 11.20 -13.69
N GLU A 47 5.63 11.17 -14.48
CA GLU A 47 5.03 12.38 -15.06
C GLU A 47 4.56 13.34 -13.97
N LEU A 48 3.91 12.83 -12.91
CA LEU A 48 3.46 13.63 -11.77
C LEU A 48 4.64 14.17 -10.95
N CYS A 49 5.73 13.40 -10.81
CA CYS A 49 6.96 13.86 -10.18
C CYS A 49 7.55 15.07 -10.92
N GLY A 50 7.63 15.00 -12.26
CA GLY A 50 8.08 16.12 -13.08
C GLY A 50 7.11 17.30 -13.05
N ALA A 51 5.81 17.03 -13.15
CA ALA A 51 4.76 18.05 -13.14
C ALA A 51 4.69 18.83 -11.81
N SER A 52 4.91 18.16 -10.68
CA SER A 52 4.93 18.77 -9.34
C SER A 52 6.01 19.85 -9.18
N GLN A 53 7.12 19.70 -9.91
CA GLN A 53 8.25 20.62 -9.93
C GLN A 53 8.14 21.69 -11.04
N GLY A 54 7.13 21.56 -11.90
CA GLY A 54 6.97 22.36 -13.11
C GLY A 54 6.20 23.67 -12.92
N ASN A 55 5.66 24.15 -14.05
CA ASN A 55 4.85 25.37 -14.11
C ASN A 55 3.42 25.14 -13.54
N ASN A 56 2.58 26.18 -13.59
CA ASN A 56 1.22 26.11 -13.06
C ASN A 56 0.36 25.01 -13.71
N ASP A 57 0.53 24.75 -15.02
CA ASP A 57 -0.22 23.68 -15.71
C ASP A 57 0.17 22.29 -15.18
N GLY A 58 1.46 22.07 -14.91
CA GLY A 58 1.95 20.85 -14.27
C GLY A 58 1.40 20.66 -12.86
N LYS A 59 1.39 21.71 -12.04
CA LYS A 59 0.81 21.64 -10.69
C LYS A 59 -0.70 21.36 -10.73
N GLN A 60 -1.43 21.96 -11.67
CA GLN A 60 -2.84 21.65 -11.88
C GLN A 60 -3.10 20.21 -12.34
N LEU A 61 -2.15 19.59 -13.05
CA LEU A 61 -2.22 18.16 -13.36
C LEU A 61 -2.10 17.31 -12.10
N VAL A 62 -1.18 17.66 -11.19
CA VAL A 62 -1.01 16.97 -9.90
C VAL A 62 -2.29 17.06 -9.08
N ASP A 63 -2.86 18.26 -8.92
CA ASP A 63 -4.12 18.46 -8.19
C ASP A 63 -5.27 17.66 -8.81
N PHE A 64 -5.33 17.60 -10.14
CA PHE A 64 -6.34 16.81 -10.87
C PHE A 64 -6.19 15.29 -10.64
N SER A 65 -4.97 14.79 -10.52
CA SER A 65 -4.68 13.35 -10.51
C SER A 65 -5.26 12.60 -9.30
N GLN A 66 -5.44 13.28 -8.16
CA GLN A 66 -5.76 12.67 -6.86
C GLN A 66 -4.71 11.64 -6.38
N PHE A 67 -3.49 11.71 -6.89
CA PHE A 67 -2.36 10.97 -6.34
C PHE A 67 -1.80 11.70 -5.13
N HIS A 68 -1.44 10.94 -4.10
CA HIS A 68 -0.76 11.47 -2.93
C HIS A 68 0.70 11.69 -3.25
N GLU A 69 1.31 12.69 -2.60
CA GLU A 69 2.72 13.04 -2.81
C GLU A 69 3.66 11.84 -2.62
N ILE A 70 3.38 10.98 -1.64
CA ILE A 70 4.18 9.78 -1.37
C ILE A 70 4.29 8.83 -2.56
N GLU A 71 3.31 8.84 -3.48
CA GLU A 71 3.28 7.96 -4.65
C GLU A 71 4.29 8.39 -5.72
N TYR A 72 4.51 9.70 -5.88
CA TYR A 72 5.34 10.26 -6.97
C TYR A 72 6.60 10.97 -6.51
N ARG A 73 6.73 11.31 -5.22
CA ARG A 73 7.90 12.02 -4.69
C ARG A 73 9.16 11.20 -4.97
N ASN A 74 10.14 11.85 -5.60
CA ASN A 74 11.41 11.25 -6.02
C ASN A 74 11.27 10.08 -7.03
N ALA A 75 10.14 9.95 -7.73
CA ALA A 75 9.97 8.87 -8.72
C ALA A 75 11.03 8.96 -9.83
N LEU A 76 11.38 10.17 -10.28
CA LEU A 76 12.43 10.42 -11.29
C LEU A 76 13.86 10.13 -10.80
N ASN A 77 14.08 9.87 -9.51
CA ASN A 77 15.41 9.59 -8.95
C ASN A 77 15.69 8.09 -8.82
N LYS A 78 14.78 7.23 -9.27
CA LYS A 78 14.89 5.78 -9.19
C LYS A 78 15.07 5.20 -10.59
N GLU A 79 15.85 4.14 -10.72
CA GLU A 79 15.90 3.39 -11.98
C GLU A 79 14.50 2.86 -12.31
N SER A 80 14.07 3.08 -13.56
CA SER A 80 12.73 2.72 -13.98
C SER A 80 12.73 2.06 -15.36
N ALA A 81 11.73 1.21 -15.59
CA ALA A 81 11.43 0.72 -16.94
C ALA A 81 11.07 1.86 -17.91
N MET A 82 10.73 3.05 -17.38
CA MET A 82 10.45 4.25 -18.18
C MET A 82 11.71 4.84 -18.83
N ASP A 83 12.90 4.46 -18.37
CA ASP A 83 14.18 4.88 -18.98
C ASP A 83 14.53 4.07 -20.24
N LEU A 84 13.80 2.96 -20.49
CA LEU A 84 14.07 2.08 -21.63
C LEU A 84 13.65 2.71 -22.98
N PRO A 85 14.33 2.36 -24.08
CA PRO A 85 13.92 2.77 -25.41
C PRO A 85 12.47 2.34 -25.71
N ASN A 86 11.69 3.24 -26.31
CA ASN A 86 10.26 3.03 -26.64
C ASN A 86 9.32 2.90 -25.44
N SER A 87 9.76 3.26 -24.23
CA SER A 87 8.84 3.46 -23.11
C SER A 87 7.82 4.57 -23.43
N PRO A 88 6.66 4.59 -22.73
CA PRO A 88 5.71 5.69 -22.84
C PRO A 88 6.37 7.06 -22.60
N LEU A 89 7.29 7.14 -21.63
CA LEU A 89 8.05 8.35 -21.33
C LEU A 89 8.99 8.75 -22.48
N SER A 90 9.68 7.79 -23.10
CA SER A 90 10.51 8.02 -24.28
C SER A 90 9.69 8.55 -25.45
N ILE A 91 8.47 8.04 -25.68
CA ILE A 91 7.58 8.55 -26.75
C ILE A 91 7.25 10.02 -26.51
N LEU A 92 6.89 10.38 -25.27
CA LEU A 92 6.62 11.78 -24.94
C LEU A 92 7.84 12.68 -25.10
N ASN A 93 9.01 12.24 -24.64
CA ASN A 93 10.22 13.07 -24.59
C ASN A 93 10.92 13.19 -25.95
N ASN A 94 10.90 12.13 -26.76
CA ASN A 94 11.67 12.06 -28.00
C ASN A 94 10.83 12.32 -29.26
N SER A 95 9.51 12.05 -29.22
CA SER A 95 8.63 12.18 -30.38
C SER A 95 7.63 13.31 -30.21
N VAL A 96 6.81 13.29 -29.15
CA VAL A 96 5.66 14.20 -29.01
C VAL A 96 6.10 15.61 -28.62
N SER A 97 6.81 15.76 -27.51
CA SER A 97 7.18 17.07 -26.96
C SER A 97 8.07 17.89 -27.90
N PRO A 98 9.09 17.33 -28.57
CA PRO A 98 9.93 18.10 -29.49
C PRO A 98 9.14 18.71 -30.66
N GLN A 99 8.14 17.99 -31.20
CA GLN A 99 7.30 18.50 -32.28
C GLN A 99 6.39 19.64 -31.80
N LEU A 100 5.75 19.46 -30.64
CA LEU A 100 4.92 20.49 -30.03
C LEU A 100 5.73 21.76 -29.71
N ILE A 101 6.90 21.62 -29.08
CA ILE A 101 7.77 22.75 -28.74
C ILE A 101 8.21 23.50 -30.01
N LYS A 102 8.60 22.76 -31.05
CA LYS A 102 9.06 23.36 -32.31
C LYS A 102 7.99 24.20 -33.01
N GLU A 103 6.73 23.77 -32.99
CA GLU A 103 5.66 24.45 -33.73
C GLU A 103 4.83 25.43 -32.90
N LEU A 104 4.65 25.15 -31.61
CA LEU A 104 3.74 25.87 -30.72
C LEU A 104 4.44 26.58 -29.55
N GLY A 105 5.70 26.24 -29.28
CA GLY A 105 6.43 26.73 -28.11
C GLY A 105 6.23 25.86 -26.86
N ILE A 106 7.05 26.12 -25.84
CA ILE A 106 7.11 25.31 -24.61
C ILE A 106 5.78 25.34 -23.85
N ASP A 107 5.18 26.51 -23.67
CA ASP A 107 3.98 26.64 -22.83
C ASP A 107 2.81 25.81 -23.37
N GLU A 108 2.58 25.88 -24.68
CA GLU A 108 1.50 25.11 -25.31
C GLU A 108 1.82 23.61 -25.36
N ALA A 109 3.09 23.25 -25.55
CA ALA A 109 3.53 21.86 -25.48
C ALA A 109 3.27 21.24 -24.10
N VAL A 110 3.53 21.98 -23.01
CA VAL A 110 3.28 21.54 -21.63
C VAL A 110 1.78 21.33 -21.40
N LYS A 111 0.92 22.26 -21.83
CA LYS A 111 -0.53 22.11 -21.70
C LYS A 111 -1.08 20.87 -22.42
N ILE A 112 -0.60 20.65 -23.64
CA ILE A 112 -1.00 19.49 -24.44
C ILE A 112 -0.52 18.19 -23.79
N ARG A 113 0.74 18.15 -23.29
CA ARG A 113 1.25 17.00 -22.54
C ARG A 113 0.39 16.73 -21.31
N CYS A 114 0.09 17.75 -20.51
CA CYS A 114 -0.80 17.60 -19.35
C CYS A 114 -2.18 17.07 -19.76
N THR A 115 -2.73 17.52 -20.90
CA THR A 115 -4.02 17.03 -21.43
C THR A 115 -3.96 15.54 -21.79
N LEU A 116 -2.87 15.08 -22.40
CA LEU A 116 -2.65 13.65 -22.70
C LEU A 116 -2.63 12.82 -21.41
N ILE A 117 -1.91 13.29 -20.38
CA ILE A 117 -1.83 12.59 -19.09
C ILE A 117 -3.19 12.55 -18.39
N LYS A 118 -3.94 13.67 -18.35
CA LYS A 118 -5.30 13.69 -17.80
C LYS A 118 -6.20 12.65 -18.46
N ARG A 119 -6.18 12.59 -19.80
CA ARG A 119 -6.96 11.61 -20.57
C ARG A 119 -6.58 10.17 -20.24
N LEU A 120 -5.29 9.89 -20.03
CA LEU A 120 -4.83 8.56 -19.61
C LEU A 120 -5.31 8.19 -18.20
N ILE A 121 -5.28 9.14 -17.25
CA ILE A 121 -5.79 8.93 -15.89
C ILE A 121 -7.29 8.59 -15.94
N GLU A 122 -8.09 9.43 -16.59
CA GLU A 122 -9.54 9.27 -16.69
C GLU A 122 -9.92 7.93 -17.34
N ALA A 123 -9.26 7.56 -18.43
CA ALA A 123 -9.56 6.32 -19.15
C ALA A 123 -9.20 5.05 -18.36
N ASN A 124 -8.33 5.15 -17.36
CA ASN A 124 -7.76 3.99 -16.67
C ASN A 124 -7.96 4.01 -15.14
N GLN A 125 -8.83 4.86 -14.60
CA GLN A 125 -8.97 5.09 -13.16
C GLN A 125 -9.07 3.80 -12.32
N ASN A 126 -9.88 2.82 -12.74
CA ASN A 126 -10.07 1.57 -12.00
C ASN A 126 -8.81 0.69 -12.00
N THR A 127 -8.17 0.58 -13.17
CA THR A 127 -6.91 -0.16 -13.34
C THR A 127 -5.81 0.50 -12.50
N LEU A 128 -5.73 1.83 -12.53
CA LEU A 128 -4.80 2.62 -11.74
C LEU A 128 -4.99 2.41 -10.25
N ASN A 129 -6.22 2.56 -9.77
CA ASN A 129 -6.55 2.35 -8.36
C ASN A 129 -6.16 0.94 -7.88
N SER A 130 -6.29 -0.08 -8.73
CA SER A 130 -5.85 -1.45 -8.41
C SER A 130 -4.33 -1.56 -8.26
N SER A 131 -3.56 -0.96 -9.19
CA SER A 131 -2.09 -0.91 -9.08
C SER A 131 -1.64 -0.09 -7.88
N ARG A 132 -2.22 1.10 -7.67
CA ARG A 132 -1.93 1.97 -6.51
C ARG A 132 -2.13 1.23 -5.18
N LEU A 133 -3.25 0.49 -5.03
CA LEU A 133 -3.49 -0.35 -3.84
C LEU A 133 -2.42 -1.43 -3.64
N THR A 134 -1.99 -2.07 -4.74
CA THR A 134 -0.97 -3.12 -4.70
C THR A 134 0.37 -2.55 -4.26
N PHE A 135 0.79 -1.41 -4.83
CA PHE A 135 2.01 -0.72 -4.44
C PHE A 135 1.96 -0.24 -2.98
N ALA A 136 0.88 0.42 -2.56
CA ALA A 136 0.73 0.91 -1.19
C ALA A 136 0.84 -0.23 -0.15
N LYS A 137 0.17 -1.36 -0.39
CA LYS A 137 0.26 -2.55 0.48
C LYS A 137 1.69 -3.11 0.54
N SER A 138 2.36 -3.20 -0.61
CA SER A 138 3.75 -3.68 -0.69
C SER A 138 4.70 -2.76 0.08
N TYR A 139 4.59 -1.44 -0.09
CA TYR A 139 5.42 -0.47 0.63
C TYR A 139 5.20 -0.51 2.14
N ILE A 140 3.96 -0.70 2.62
CA ILE A 140 3.68 -0.89 4.04
C ILE A 140 4.29 -2.20 4.56
N GLN A 141 4.15 -3.29 3.79
CA GLN A 141 4.66 -4.61 4.19
C GLN A 141 6.20 -4.62 4.30
N VAL A 142 6.90 -4.15 3.26
CA VAL A 142 8.37 -4.12 3.20
C VAL A 142 8.93 -3.00 4.09
N GLY A 143 8.21 -1.87 4.18
CA GLY A 143 8.65 -0.67 4.87
C GLY A 143 8.42 -0.66 6.38
N SER A 144 7.63 -1.58 6.92
CA SER A 144 7.35 -1.67 8.37
C SER A 144 8.60 -1.77 9.26
N SER A 145 9.76 -2.12 8.69
CA SER A 145 11.05 -2.18 9.39
C SER A 145 12.01 -1.02 9.09
N TYR A 146 11.73 -0.16 8.11
CA TYR A 146 12.72 0.81 7.59
C TYR A 146 12.16 2.20 7.24
N LEU A 147 10.84 2.36 7.14
CA LEU A 147 10.21 3.65 6.85
C LEU A 147 9.85 4.40 8.13
N PRO A 148 10.04 5.73 8.18
CA PRO A 148 9.50 6.56 9.25
C PRO A 148 7.98 6.42 9.34
N GLU A 149 7.43 6.52 10.55
CA GLU A 149 5.98 6.40 10.83
C GLU A 149 5.12 7.29 9.91
N GLY A 150 5.57 8.51 9.63
CA GLY A 150 4.87 9.44 8.73
C GLY A 150 4.79 8.97 7.28
N GLU A 151 5.75 8.21 6.78
CA GLU A 151 5.69 7.66 5.42
C GLU A 151 4.76 6.45 5.33
N ILE A 152 4.73 5.63 6.38
CA ILE A 152 3.76 4.53 6.51
C ILE A 152 2.34 5.09 6.51
N GLN A 153 2.09 6.15 7.28
CA GLN A 153 0.79 6.82 7.32
C GLN A 153 0.38 7.37 5.95
N ALA A 154 1.31 8.00 5.22
CA ALA A 154 1.00 8.51 3.88
C ALA A 154 0.59 7.40 2.90
N TRP A 155 1.18 6.20 3.00
CA TRP A 155 0.74 5.05 2.20
C TRP A 155 -0.65 4.53 2.61
N PHE A 156 -1.02 4.63 3.89
CA PHE A 156 -2.39 4.35 4.32
C PHE A 156 -3.40 5.35 3.76
N ASP A 157 -3.04 6.63 3.70
CA ASP A 157 -3.90 7.66 3.13
C ASP A 157 -4.21 7.40 1.64
N VAL A 158 -3.24 6.83 0.89
CA VAL A 158 -3.45 6.32 -0.46
C VAL A 158 -4.54 5.24 -0.47
N ILE A 159 -4.42 4.20 0.37
CA ILE A 159 -5.38 3.10 0.45
C ILE A 159 -6.78 3.64 0.79
N ASN A 160 -6.88 4.49 1.80
CA ASN A 160 -8.13 5.09 2.27
C ASN A 160 -8.80 5.95 1.20
N SER A 161 -8.01 6.71 0.44
CA SER A 161 -8.54 7.54 -0.65
C SER A 161 -9.14 6.71 -1.80
N ILE A 162 -8.58 5.53 -2.06
CA ILE A 162 -9.04 4.64 -3.14
C ILE A 162 -10.27 3.83 -2.71
N GLN A 163 -10.27 3.33 -1.48
CA GLN A 163 -11.36 2.49 -0.96
C GLN A 163 -12.59 3.32 -0.55
N GLY A 164 -12.47 4.65 -0.58
CA GLY A 164 -13.42 5.58 0.01
C GLY A 164 -13.32 5.52 1.54
N ALA A 165 -13.42 6.67 2.20
CA ALA A 165 -13.43 6.78 3.66
C ALA A 165 -14.67 6.12 4.34
N SER A 166 -15.31 5.14 3.69
CA SER A 166 -16.51 4.46 4.17
C SER A 166 -16.60 3.02 3.61
N LYS A 167 -15.71 2.15 4.08
CA LYS A 167 -16.20 0.86 4.57
C LYS A 167 -15.92 0.82 6.05
N LYS A 168 -16.98 1.04 6.82
CA LYS A 168 -17.08 0.59 8.20
C LYS A 168 -16.91 -0.93 8.17
N THR A 169 -15.66 -1.37 8.13
CA THR A 169 -15.32 -2.78 8.19
C THR A 169 -15.52 -3.12 9.65
N ILE A 170 -16.71 -3.60 9.99
CA ILE A 170 -16.95 -4.16 11.32
C ILE A 170 -16.02 -5.37 11.39
N LEU A 171 -14.88 -5.18 12.04
CA LEU A 171 -13.93 -6.24 12.31
C LEU A 171 -14.49 -7.00 13.52
N GLU A 172 -14.86 -8.25 13.29
CA GLU A 172 -15.19 -9.20 14.34
C GLU A 172 -14.04 -10.21 14.44
N PRO A 173 -13.54 -10.52 15.64
CA PRO A 173 -12.47 -11.50 15.81
C PRO A 173 -12.96 -12.92 15.58
N ASP A 174 -12.13 -13.73 14.92
CA ASP A 174 -12.47 -15.13 14.69
C ASP A 174 -12.28 -15.98 15.95
N ASP A 175 -13.07 -17.04 16.05
CA ASP A 175 -12.97 -18.01 17.13
C ASP A 175 -11.83 -19.00 16.85
N LEU A 176 -10.71 -18.83 17.56
CA LEU A 176 -9.54 -19.69 17.41
C LEU A 176 -9.84 -21.17 17.73
N THR A 177 -10.87 -21.47 18.53
CA THR A 177 -11.24 -22.87 18.84
C THR A 177 -11.83 -23.63 17.66
N LYS A 178 -12.20 -22.92 16.60
CA LYS A 178 -12.66 -23.49 15.32
C LYS A 178 -11.54 -23.55 14.28
N ILE A 179 -10.42 -22.90 14.54
CA ILE A 179 -9.33 -22.70 13.58
C ILE A 179 -8.12 -23.55 13.94
N ILE A 180 -7.74 -23.56 15.22
CA ILE A 180 -6.57 -24.26 15.71
C ILE A 180 -7.02 -25.39 16.63
N THR A 181 -6.70 -26.61 16.20
CA THR A 181 -6.83 -27.82 17.04
C THR A 181 -5.47 -28.11 17.67
N PRO A 182 -5.34 -28.04 19.01
CA PRO A 182 -4.09 -28.34 19.69
C PRO A 182 -3.62 -29.77 19.41
N SER A 183 -2.31 -29.92 19.28
CA SER A 183 -1.66 -31.20 19.02
C SER A 183 -0.44 -31.44 19.91
N ASN A 184 0.08 -30.37 20.51
CA ASN A 184 1.30 -30.39 21.28
C ASN A 184 1.02 -30.55 22.78
N HIS A 185 1.59 -31.61 23.37
CA HIS A 185 1.59 -31.85 24.81
C HIS A 185 2.98 -32.32 25.23
N THR A 186 3.82 -31.38 25.65
CA THR A 186 5.25 -31.62 25.90
C THR A 186 5.58 -31.51 27.38
N ALA A 187 6.76 -32.03 27.75
CA ALA A 187 7.30 -31.87 29.10
C ALA A 187 7.73 -30.42 29.42
N GLN A 188 7.80 -29.54 28.41
CA GLN A 188 8.20 -28.12 28.57
C GLN A 188 7.07 -27.26 29.13
N GLY A 189 5.85 -27.80 29.17
CA GLY A 189 4.71 -27.20 29.82
C GLY A 189 3.82 -26.39 28.89
N LYS A 190 2.68 -26.01 29.44
CA LYS A 190 1.51 -25.55 28.69
C LYS A 190 1.75 -24.28 27.86
N TYR A 191 2.61 -23.36 28.30
CA TYR A 191 2.92 -22.15 27.52
C TYR A 191 3.78 -22.46 26.30
N TYR A 192 4.71 -23.41 26.41
CA TYR A 192 5.49 -23.88 25.27
C TYR A 192 4.60 -24.64 24.27
N ASP A 193 3.70 -25.49 24.77
CA ASP A 193 2.71 -26.20 23.96
C ASP A 193 1.82 -25.22 23.17
N MET A 194 1.31 -24.18 23.84
CA MET A 194 0.58 -23.08 23.20
C MET A 194 1.38 -22.43 22.08
N PHE A 195 2.64 -22.06 22.35
CA PHE A 195 3.52 -21.47 21.35
C PHE A 195 3.68 -22.38 20.13
N LYS A 196 3.92 -23.68 20.34
CA LYS A 196 4.11 -24.62 19.24
C LYS A 196 2.86 -24.78 18.38
N ASP A 197 1.69 -24.94 18.98
CA ASP A 197 0.45 -25.04 18.20
C ASP A 197 0.14 -23.73 17.43
N LEU A 198 0.51 -22.55 17.97
CA LEU A 198 0.40 -21.28 17.25
C LEU A 198 1.42 -21.14 16.12
N GLU A 199 2.67 -21.55 16.34
CA GLU A 199 3.75 -21.53 15.34
C GLU A 199 3.46 -22.48 14.19
N ASP A 200 3.01 -23.70 14.49
CA ASP A 200 2.64 -24.72 13.50
C ASP A 200 1.48 -24.23 12.63
N TYR A 201 0.45 -23.62 13.25
CA TYR A 201 -0.65 -23.02 12.52
C TYR A 201 -0.15 -21.91 11.59
N LEU A 202 0.61 -20.94 12.10
CA LEU A 202 1.12 -19.83 11.28
C LEU A 202 2.01 -20.31 10.14
N SER A 203 2.83 -21.34 10.38
CA SER A 203 3.71 -21.93 9.37
C SER A 203 2.95 -22.73 8.30
N SER A 204 1.74 -23.22 8.61
CA SER A 204 0.89 -23.93 7.66
C SER A 204 0.19 -23.00 6.66
N LEU A 205 0.16 -21.70 6.92
CA LEU A 205 -0.54 -20.74 6.08
C LEU A 205 0.32 -20.33 4.88
N TYR A 206 -0.26 -20.42 3.67
CA TYR A 206 0.35 -19.88 2.46
C TYR A 206 0.29 -18.35 2.38
N GLU A 207 -0.70 -17.74 3.05
CA GLU A 207 -0.91 -16.30 3.10
C GLU A 207 -1.09 -15.84 4.55
N GLN A 208 -0.73 -14.59 4.83
CA GLN A 208 -0.94 -14.00 6.15
C GLN A 208 -2.44 -14.00 6.51
N PRO A 209 -2.80 -14.38 7.74
CA PRO A 209 -4.18 -14.40 8.17
C PRO A 209 -4.79 -12.99 8.21
N SER A 210 -6.12 -12.93 8.08
CA SER A 210 -6.89 -11.69 8.16
C SER A 210 -6.65 -10.96 9.49
N HIS A 211 -7.02 -9.67 9.59
CA HIS A 211 -6.96 -8.96 10.87
C HIS A 211 -7.83 -9.65 11.95
N SER A 212 -9.01 -10.14 11.57
CA SER A 212 -9.95 -10.89 12.41
C SER A 212 -9.35 -12.15 13.03
N THR A 213 -8.54 -12.89 12.27
CA THR A 213 -7.89 -14.10 12.77
C THR A 213 -6.58 -13.78 13.49
N PHE A 214 -5.80 -12.83 12.97
CA PHE A 214 -4.43 -12.60 13.45
C PHE A 214 -4.38 -11.85 14.78
N MET A 215 -5.34 -10.96 15.06
CA MET A 215 -5.33 -10.22 16.31
C MET A 215 -5.52 -11.13 17.55
N PRO A 216 -6.50 -12.05 17.59
CA PRO A 216 -6.58 -13.07 18.64
C PRO A 216 -5.32 -13.94 18.74
N LEU A 217 -4.73 -14.32 17.60
CA LEU A 217 -3.49 -15.12 17.58
C LEU A 217 -2.33 -14.40 18.26
N LEU A 218 -2.14 -13.11 17.98
CA LEU A 218 -1.07 -12.31 18.59
C LEU A 218 -1.29 -12.12 20.09
N TYR A 219 -2.54 -12.00 20.56
CA TYR A 219 -2.83 -12.05 22.00
C TYR A 219 -2.43 -13.37 22.63
N ALA A 220 -2.80 -14.50 22.01
CA ALA A 220 -2.44 -15.81 22.51
C ALA A 220 -0.91 -16.05 22.51
N LEU A 221 -0.24 -15.63 21.45
CA LEU A 221 1.22 -15.74 21.31
C LEU A 221 1.94 -14.88 22.34
N ARG A 222 1.49 -13.65 22.56
CA ARG A 222 2.06 -12.74 23.56
C ARG A 222 1.91 -13.29 24.99
N ILE A 223 0.78 -13.94 25.29
CA ILE A 223 0.57 -14.64 26.57
C ILE A 223 1.49 -15.88 26.67
N ALA A 224 1.61 -16.68 25.60
CA ALA A 224 2.49 -17.84 25.57
C ALA A 224 3.95 -17.45 25.84
N TYR A 225 4.45 -16.42 25.14
CA TYR A 225 5.81 -15.92 25.33
C TYR A 225 6.04 -15.30 26.72
N ALA A 226 5.06 -14.57 27.27
CA ALA A 226 5.17 -14.05 28.63
C ALA A 226 5.26 -15.18 29.67
N GLY A 227 4.49 -16.26 29.47
CA GLY A 227 4.55 -17.47 30.29
C GLY A 227 5.87 -18.22 30.16
N MET A 228 6.34 -18.43 28.93
CA MET A 228 7.65 -19.03 28.64
C MET A 228 8.80 -18.22 29.24
N TYR A 229 8.73 -16.90 29.16
CA TYR A 229 9.71 -15.99 29.78
C TYR A 229 9.73 -16.18 31.30
N SER A 230 8.55 -16.19 31.93
CA SER A 230 8.41 -16.41 33.38
C SER A 230 8.93 -17.79 33.82
N GLN A 231 8.93 -18.77 32.91
CA GLN A 231 9.47 -20.11 33.14
C GLN A 231 10.97 -20.23 32.81
N GLY A 232 11.61 -19.16 32.30
CA GLY A 232 13.01 -19.17 31.87
C GLY A 232 13.25 -19.96 30.57
N ILE A 233 12.21 -20.22 29.78
CA ILE A 233 12.28 -20.99 28.53
C ILE A 233 12.74 -20.11 27.36
N CYS A 234 12.32 -18.84 27.32
CA CYS A 234 12.78 -17.88 26.32
C CYS A 234 13.40 -16.64 26.97
N SER A 235 14.15 -15.88 26.17
CA SER A 235 14.79 -14.65 26.63
C SER A 235 13.82 -13.46 26.59
N LYS A 236 14.21 -12.38 27.29
CA LYS A 236 13.51 -11.09 27.21
C LYS A 236 13.46 -10.56 25.77
N ALA A 237 14.52 -10.77 24.99
CA ALA A 237 14.58 -10.34 23.59
C ALA A 237 13.56 -11.07 22.73
N ASP A 238 13.36 -12.37 22.98
CA ASP A 238 12.35 -13.17 22.27
C ASP A 238 10.92 -12.66 22.57
N PHE A 239 10.64 -12.35 23.84
CA PHE A 239 9.37 -11.73 24.22
C PHE A 239 9.18 -10.35 23.57
N ASP A 240 10.21 -9.49 23.59
CA ASP A 240 10.14 -8.14 23.04
C ASP A 240 9.88 -8.12 21.54
N ALA A 241 10.44 -9.09 20.80
CA ALA A 241 10.15 -9.24 19.37
C ALA A 241 8.65 -9.51 19.11
N VAL A 242 8.04 -10.37 19.92
CA VAL A 242 6.60 -10.69 19.82
C VAL A 242 5.74 -9.51 20.26
N ASP A 243 6.10 -8.83 21.35
CA ASP A 243 5.37 -7.66 21.85
C ASP A 243 5.41 -6.49 20.84
N GLN A 244 6.55 -6.27 20.18
CA GLN A 244 6.66 -5.29 19.11
C GLN A 244 5.79 -5.67 17.89
N GLY A 245 5.79 -6.94 17.49
CA GLY A 245 4.93 -7.44 16.41
C GLY A 245 3.44 -7.23 16.70
N PHE A 246 3.03 -7.47 17.96
CA PHE A 246 1.68 -7.16 18.45
C PHE A 246 1.34 -5.68 18.29
N PHE A 247 2.19 -4.77 18.77
CA PHE A 247 1.93 -3.33 18.69
C PHE A 247 1.86 -2.82 17.25
N ASN A 248 2.76 -3.28 16.39
CA ASN A 248 2.73 -2.96 14.97
C ASN A 248 1.37 -3.34 14.38
N ARG A 249 0.84 -4.54 14.69
CA ARG A 249 -0.48 -4.95 14.20
C ARG A 249 -1.63 -4.10 14.75
N VAL A 250 -1.58 -3.73 16.03
CA VAL A 250 -2.58 -2.83 16.64
C VAL A 250 -2.61 -1.48 15.93
N ILE A 251 -1.45 -0.91 15.61
CA ILE A 251 -1.34 0.36 14.86
C ILE A 251 -1.96 0.21 13.47
N LEU A 252 -1.58 -0.84 12.72
CA LEU A 252 -2.12 -1.09 11.37
C LEU A 252 -3.66 -1.18 11.38
N ILE A 253 -4.23 -1.84 12.40
CA ILE A 253 -5.69 -1.98 12.54
C ILE A 253 -6.32 -0.64 12.92
N GLY A 254 -5.74 0.09 13.87
CA GLY A 254 -6.24 1.40 14.32
C GLY A 254 -6.24 2.48 13.25
N GLN A 255 -5.43 2.32 12.21
CA GLN A 255 -5.43 3.21 11.04
C GLN A 255 -6.59 2.93 10.07
N SER A 256 -7.29 1.80 10.24
CA SER A 256 -8.36 1.34 9.34
C SER A 256 -9.78 1.47 9.94
N ILE A 257 -9.89 1.76 11.25
CA ILE A 257 -11.16 1.82 12.00
C ILE A 257 -11.12 2.97 13.02
N SER A 258 -12.27 3.38 13.55
CA SER A 258 -12.31 4.38 14.63
C SER A 258 -11.62 3.87 15.90
N ARG A 259 -11.23 4.78 16.78
CA ARG A 259 -10.62 4.43 18.07
C ARG A 259 -11.56 3.55 18.91
N GLU A 260 -12.85 3.86 18.93
CA GLU A 260 -13.87 3.08 19.64
C GLU A 260 -13.97 1.65 19.07
N GLU A 261 -13.99 1.50 17.74
CA GLU A 261 -13.98 0.20 17.07
C GLU A 261 -12.68 -0.56 17.35
N GLN A 262 -11.55 0.14 17.38
CA GLN A 262 -10.25 -0.46 17.68
C GLN A 262 -10.16 -0.98 19.10
N VAL A 263 -10.71 -0.25 20.08
CA VAL A 263 -10.79 -0.71 21.46
C VAL A 263 -11.71 -1.94 21.55
N SER A 264 -12.92 -1.85 20.98
CA SER A 264 -13.88 -2.96 20.99
C SER A 264 -13.30 -4.22 20.32
N PHE A 265 -12.66 -4.09 19.16
CA PHE A 265 -12.06 -5.19 18.44
C PHE A 265 -10.90 -5.83 19.21
N GLN A 266 -10.05 -5.02 19.85
CA GLN A 266 -8.96 -5.51 20.68
C GLN A 266 -9.46 -6.26 21.92
N GLU A 267 -10.49 -5.74 22.59
CA GLU A 267 -11.09 -6.39 23.75
C GLU A 267 -11.72 -7.73 23.37
N SER A 268 -12.52 -7.77 22.31
CA SER A 268 -13.11 -9.02 21.81
C SER A 268 -12.04 -10.01 21.32
N SER A 269 -10.94 -9.52 20.74
CA SER A 269 -9.83 -10.38 20.31
C SER A 269 -9.12 -11.04 21.48
N LEU A 270 -8.92 -10.31 22.58
CA LEU A 270 -8.39 -10.86 23.83
C LEU A 270 -9.34 -11.93 24.39
N ASP A 271 -10.66 -11.70 24.36
CA ASP A 271 -11.62 -12.73 24.80
C ASP A 271 -11.52 -14.00 23.96
N LYS A 272 -11.42 -13.89 22.63
CA LYS A 272 -11.24 -15.07 21.76
C LYS A 272 -9.92 -15.79 22.00
N ALA A 273 -8.85 -15.06 22.30
CA ALA A 273 -7.59 -15.67 22.71
C ALA A 273 -7.75 -16.44 24.03
N LEU A 274 -8.36 -15.83 25.05
CA LEU A 274 -8.55 -16.45 26.36
C LEU A 274 -9.53 -17.64 26.30
N GLU A 275 -10.59 -17.56 25.50
CA GLU A 275 -11.50 -18.69 25.24
C GLU A 275 -10.72 -19.91 24.73
N TRP A 276 -9.83 -19.71 23.76
CA TRP A 276 -8.99 -20.78 23.22
C TRP A 276 -7.97 -21.31 24.23
N ILE A 277 -7.27 -20.42 24.94
CA ILE A 277 -6.29 -20.80 25.96
C ILE A 277 -6.94 -21.61 27.08
N ASN A 278 -8.07 -21.13 27.59
CA ASN A 278 -8.79 -21.74 28.72
C ASN A 278 -9.42 -23.08 28.35
N LYS A 279 -9.82 -23.25 27.09
CA LYS A 279 -10.38 -24.50 26.60
C LYS A 279 -9.35 -25.62 26.55
N TYR A 280 -8.10 -25.31 26.23
CA TYR A 280 -7.11 -26.32 25.84
C TYR A 280 -5.88 -26.42 26.74
N TYR A 281 -5.49 -25.36 27.43
CA TYR A 281 -4.21 -25.31 28.13
C TYR A 281 -4.36 -24.96 29.61
N ILE A 282 -4.55 -23.67 29.91
CA ILE A 282 -4.53 -23.14 31.28
C ILE A 282 -5.74 -22.24 31.46
N VAL A 283 -6.40 -22.35 32.61
CA VAL A 283 -7.46 -21.40 33.00
C VAL A 283 -6.80 -20.12 33.52
N ILE A 284 -6.90 -19.05 32.74
CA ILE A 284 -6.44 -17.70 33.06
C ILE A 284 -7.53 -16.67 32.70
N ASP A 285 -7.63 -15.63 33.51
CA ASP A 285 -8.53 -14.50 33.24
C ASP A 285 -7.78 -13.30 32.62
N ARG A 286 -8.53 -12.24 32.30
CA ARG A 286 -7.98 -10.99 31.74
C ARG A 286 -6.96 -10.33 32.68
N GLN A 287 -7.19 -10.39 33.99
CA GLN A 287 -6.29 -9.76 34.96
C GLN A 287 -4.95 -10.50 35.04
N THR A 288 -5.02 -11.83 35.13
CA THR A 288 -3.85 -12.71 35.19
C THR A 288 -3.03 -12.63 33.91
N SER A 289 -3.68 -12.66 32.74
CA SER A 289 -2.98 -12.51 31.46
C SER A 289 -2.33 -11.13 31.31
N SER A 290 -3.01 -10.06 31.73
CA SER A 290 -2.44 -8.71 31.75
C SER A 290 -1.23 -8.61 32.68
N HIS A 291 -1.32 -9.15 33.89
CA HIS A 291 -0.20 -9.18 34.83
C HIS A 291 0.98 -9.97 34.27
N LEU A 292 0.76 -11.17 33.74
CA LEU A 292 1.82 -11.99 33.16
C LEU A 292 2.61 -11.23 32.09
N VAL A 293 1.89 -10.59 31.17
CA VAL A 293 2.48 -9.82 30.08
C VAL A 293 3.19 -8.56 30.58
N ASN A 294 2.64 -7.85 31.57
CA ASN A 294 3.26 -6.65 32.14
C ASN A 294 4.52 -6.96 32.96
N THR A 295 4.54 -8.11 33.64
CA THR A 295 5.72 -8.63 34.34
C THR A 295 6.84 -8.93 33.33
N ALA A 296 6.51 -9.67 32.25
CA ALA A 296 7.44 -9.94 31.17
C ALA A 296 7.97 -8.65 30.52
N LYS A 297 7.13 -7.64 30.28
CA LYS A 297 7.54 -6.31 29.80
C LYS A 297 8.55 -5.62 30.71
N SER A 298 8.32 -5.70 32.00
CA SER A 298 9.17 -5.07 33.02
C SER A 298 10.48 -5.82 33.24
N GLY A 299 10.66 -6.99 32.63
CA GLY A 299 11.84 -7.84 32.80
C GLY A 299 11.91 -8.49 34.17
N LEU A 300 10.76 -8.71 34.81
CA LEU A 300 10.59 -9.30 36.13
C LEU A 300 10.23 -10.79 36.05
#